data_AF-A0AAW1E597-F1
#
_entry.id   AF-A0AAW1E597-F1
#
_cell.length_a   1.000
_cell.length_b   1.000
_cell.length_c   1.000
_cell.angle_alpha   90.00
_cell.angle_beta   90.00
_cell.angle_gamma   90.00
#
_symmetry.space_group_name_H-M   'P 1'
#
loop_
_entity.id
_entity.type
_entity.pdbx_description
1 polymer ?
#
loop_
_entity_poly.entity_id
_entity_poly.type
_entity_poly.pdbx_seq_one_letter_code
_entity_poly.pdbx_strand_id
1 'polypeptide(L)'
;MVLWYNTIDIATLNAYTFFTAQHPAFKSGITNARRLFLKERSKELVTLHMRSRGEGCPQLQTPIIEAMERCGVTKATTQPQERSRQGQPKRKRCQICPSDKDRKVNNRCGKCNVPVCNDYSQKQVVCLNCIQ
;
A
#
# COMPACT_ATOMS: atom_id res chain seq x y z
N MET A 1 -3.00 18.84 -28.37
CA MET A 1 -1.98 17.90 -27.88
C MET A 1 -0.71 17.87 -28.72
N VAL A 2 -0.77 17.91 -30.07
CA VAL A 2 0.43 17.91 -30.95
C VAL A 2 1.45 18.99 -30.58
N LEU A 3 1.02 20.24 -30.45
CA LEU A 3 1.91 21.35 -30.07
C LEU A 3 2.59 21.11 -28.72
N TRP A 4 1.82 20.64 -27.73
CA TRP A 4 2.33 20.36 -26.38
C TRP A 4 3.43 19.29 -26.37
N TYR A 5 3.22 18.17 -27.07
CA TYR A 5 4.23 17.12 -27.15
C TYR A 5 5.49 17.60 -27.88
N ASN A 6 5.32 18.35 -28.97
CA ASN A 6 6.45 18.95 -29.68
C ASN A 6 7.24 19.92 -28.78
N THR A 7 6.56 20.69 -27.93
CA THR A 7 7.23 21.58 -26.96
C THR A 7 8.06 20.78 -25.95
N ILE A 8 7.54 19.67 -25.43
CA ILE A 8 8.28 18.79 -24.51
C ILE A 8 9.53 18.21 -25.20
N ASP A 9 9.40 17.76 -26.45
CA ASP A 9 10.52 17.19 -27.20
C ASP A 9 11.64 18.21 -27.43
N ILE A 10 11.27 19.44 -27.83
CA ILE A 10 12.24 20.54 -28.01
C ILE A 10 12.91 20.89 -26.66
N ALA A 11 12.12 21.04 -25.60
CA ALA A 11 12.63 21.40 -24.27
C ALA A 11 13.61 20.33 -23.73
N THR A 12 13.27 19.06 -23.87
CA THR A 12 14.10 17.96 -23.37
C THR A 12 15.39 17.79 -24.17
N LEU A 13 15.36 18.02 -25.49
CA LEU A 13 16.57 18.02 -26.32
C LEU A 13 17.50 19.18 -25.94
N ASN A 14 16.95 20.38 -25.79
CA ASN A 14 17.73 21.55 -25.39
C ASN A 14 18.34 21.38 -24.00
N ALA A 15 17.56 20.87 -23.03
CA ALA A 15 18.05 20.59 -21.69
C ALA A 15 19.20 19.56 -21.69
N TYR A 16 19.11 18.52 -22.52
CA TYR A 16 20.18 17.54 -22.67
C TYR A 16 21.47 18.19 -23.22
N THR A 17 21.35 18.98 -24.29
CA THR A 17 22.50 19.67 -24.91
C THR A 17 23.21 20.58 -23.91
N PHE A 18 22.46 21.41 -23.18
CA PHE A 18 23.03 22.28 -22.15
C PHE A 18 23.69 21.51 -21.00
N PHE A 19 23.07 20.40 -20.59
CA PHE A 19 23.61 19.57 -19.52
C PHE A 19 24.91 18.88 -19.95
N THR A 20 24.97 18.28 -21.14
CA THR A 20 26.18 17.61 -21.63
C THR A 20 27.30 18.58 -21.98
N ALA A 21 26.97 19.82 -22.35
CA ALA A 21 27.98 20.86 -22.54
C ALA A 21 28.68 21.22 -21.22
N GLN A 22 27.94 21.27 -20.12
CA GLN A 22 28.47 21.53 -18.77
C GLN A 22 29.11 20.28 -18.14
N HIS A 23 28.64 19.09 -18.51
CA HIS A 23 29.11 17.82 -17.98
C HIS A 23 29.54 16.85 -19.09
N PRO A 24 30.67 17.10 -19.78
CA PRO A 24 31.10 16.28 -20.92
C PRO A 24 31.37 14.81 -20.59
N ALA A 25 31.70 14.52 -19.32
CA ALA A 25 31.92 13.16 -18.84
C ALA A 25 30.63 12.37 -18.59
N PHE A 26 29.46 13.03 -18.63
CA PHE A 26 28.18 12.35 -18.37
C PHE A 26 27.91 11.29 -19.43
N LYS A 27 27.95 10.02 -19.01
CA LYS A 27 27.64 8.85 -19.85
C LYS A 27 28.41 8.90 -21.20
N SER A 28 29.65 9.39 -21.18
CA SER A 28 30.48 9.48 -22.39
C SER A 28 30.71 8.09 -22.98
N GLY A 29 30.67 7.98 -24.30
CA GLY A 29 30.80 6.69 -25.01
C GLY A 29 29.57 5.78 -24.95
N ILE A 30 28.48 6.19 -24.31
CA ILE A 30 27.24 5.40 -24.23
C ILE A 30 26.26 5.84 -25.32
N THR A 31 25.86 4.92 -26.20
CA THR A 31 24.96 5.19 -27.33
C THR A 31 23.57 5.67 -26.92
N ASN A 32 23.10 5.30 -25.72
CA ASN A 32 21.78 5.67 -25.20
C ASN A 32 21.82 6.77 -24.10
N ALA A 33 22.87 7.58 -24.05
CA ALA A 33 23.06 8.62 -23.04
C ALA A 33 21.86 9.59 -22.90
N ARG A 34 21.29 10.05 -24.02
CA ARG A 34 20.07 10.90 -24.01
C ARG A 34 18.89 10.21 -23.32
N ARG A 35 18.66 8.92 -23.58
CA ARG A 35 17.57 8.16 -22.94
C ARG A 35 17.80 8.04 -21.44
N LEU A 36 19.04 7.82 -21.01
CA LEU A 36 19.40 7.75 -19.59
C LEU A 36 19.20 9.10 -18.89
N PHE A 37 19.63 10.19 -19.52
CA PHE A 37 19.38 11.55 -19.05
C PHE A 37 17.88 11.79 -18.81
N LEU A 38 17.04 11.50 -19.81
CA LEU A 38 15.60 11.67 -19.67
C LEU A 38 15.03 10.80 -18.55
N LYS A 39 15.46 9.55 -18.43
CA LYS A 39 15.01 8.66 -17.36
C LYS A 39 15.34 9.21 -15.98
N GLU A 40 16.56 9.72 -15.78
CA GLU A 40 17.01 10.32 -14.52
C GLU A 40 16.23 11.60 -14.21
N ARG A 41 16.12 12.53 -15.17
CA ARG A 41 15.36 13.79 -15.02
C ARG A 41 13.87 13.56 -14.79
N SER A 42 13.24 12.68 -15.57
CA SER A 42 11.82 12.35 -15.38
C SER A 42 11.57 11.78 -13.99
N LYS A 43 12.46 10.90 -13.50
CA LYS A 43 12.37 10.38 -12.14
C LYS A 43 12.46 11.49 -11.10
N GLU A 44 13.41 12.41 -11.22
CA GLU A 44 13.56 13.57 -10.33
C GLU A 44 12.28 14.41 -10.28
N LEU A 45 11.70 14.75 -11.44
CA LEU A 45 10.47 15.55 -11.55
C LEU A 45 9.28 14.88 -10.85
N VAL A 46 9.11 13.57 -11.03
CA VAL A 46 7.95 12.87 -10.44
C VAL A 46 8.15 12.50 -8.97
N THR A 47 9.39 12.50 -8.46
CA THR A 47 9.69 12.03 -7.09
C THR A 47 8.97 12.85 -6.03
N LEU A 48 8.91 14.17 -6.19
CA LEU A 48 8.19 15.04 -5.25
C LEU A 48 6.68 14.73 -5.23
N HIS A 49 6.08 14.55 -6.40
CA HIS A 49 4.68 14.18 -6.53
C HIS A 49 4.39 12.79 -5.94
N MET A 50 5.29 11.83 -6.15
CA MET A 50 5.19 10.51 -5.54
C MET A 50 5.21 10.63 -4.00
N ARG A 51 6.14 11.39 -3.41
CA ARG A 51 6.20 11.60 -1.95
C ARG A 51 4.91 12.22 -1.41
N SER A 52 4.47 13.33 -2.01
CA SER A 52 3.24 14.01 -1.63
C SER A 52 2.01 13.08 -1.69
N ARG A 53 1.92 12.23 -2.73
CA ARG A 53 0.87 11.22 -2.84
C ARG A 53 1.00 10.12 -1.79
N GLY A 54 2.22 9.72 -1.43
CA GLY A 54 2.49 8.73 -0.40
C GLY A 54 2.01 9.19 0.98
N GLU A 55 2.21 10.47 1.30
CA GLU A 55 1.86 11.09 2.58
C GLU A 55 0.37 11.49 2.64
N GLY A 56 -0.14 12.13 1.59
CA GLY A 56 -1.48 12.73 1.58
C GLY A 56 -2.63 11.76 1.27
N CYS A 57 -2.34 10.53 0.82
CA CYS A 57 -3.37 9.56 0.45
C CYS A 57 -3.29 8.29 1.34
N PRO A 58 -4.11 8.21 2.40
CA PRO A 58 -4.07 7.08 3.35
C PRO A 58 -4.56 5.75 2.75
N GLN A 59 -5.41 5.79 1.72
CA GLN A 59 -5.99 4.60 1.08
C GLN A 59 -5.31 4.21 -0.24
N LEU A 60 -4.00 4.47 -0.38
CA LEU A 60 -3.26 4.03 -1.57
C LEU A 60 -3.25 2.51 -1.65
N GLN A 61 -3.52 1.96 -2.83
CA GLN A 61 -3.50 0.52 -3.06
C GLN A 61 -2.07 -0.03 -2.90
N THR A 62 -1.94 -1.22 -2.31
CA THR A 62 -0.64 -1.87 -2.05
C THR A 62 0.27 -1.92 -3.29
N PRO A 63 -0.20 -2.28 -4.51
CA PRO A 63 0.67 -2.31 -5.68
C PRO A 63 1.27 -0.95 -6.05
N ILE A 64 0.56 0.14 -5.76
CA ILE A 64 1.04 1.51 -6.01
C ILE A 64 2.14 1.85 -5.01
N ILE A 65 1.97 1.47 -3.73
CA ILE A 65 2.97 1.67 -2.69
C ILE A 65 4.25 0.91 -3.04
N GLU A 66 4.13 -0.36 -3.41
CA GLU A 66 5.28 -1.19 -3.83
C GLU A 66 5.99 -0.61 -5.07
N ALA A 67 5.24 -0.09 -6.05
CA ALA A 67 5.84 0.54 -7.23
C ALA A 67 6.59 1.83 -6.86
N MET A 68 6.06 2.64 -5.95
CA MET A 68 6.71 3.85 -5.45
C MET A 68 7.99 3.52 -4.66
N GLU A 69 7.96 2.46 -3.86
CA GLU A 69 9.13 1.95 -3.14
C GLU A 69 10.23 1.47 -4.10
N ARG A 70 9.87 0.76 -5.18
CA ARG A 70 10.84 0.39 -6.25
C ARG A 70 11.44 1.60 -6.94
N CYS A 71 10.73 2.72 -6.98
CA CYS A 71 11.24 4.00 -7.47
C CYS A 71 12.12 4.73 -6.43
N GLY A 72 12.28 4.22 -5.22
CA GLY A 72 13.07 4.83 -4.14
C GLY A 72 12.30 5.86 -3.33
N VAL A 73 10.97 5.84 -3.38
CA VAL A 73 10.09 6.65 -2.53
C VAL A 73 9.52 5.75 -1.45
N THR A 74 10.18 5.72 -0.30
CA THR A 74 9.66 5.05 0.88
C THR A 74 8.64 5.97 1.55
N LYS A 75 7.47 5.42 1.93
CA LYS A 75 6.68 6.09 2.96
C LYS A 75 7.55 6.10 4.21
N ALA A 76 7.71 7.27 4.86
CA ALA A 76 8.21 7.29 6.22
C ALA A 76 7.28 6.38 7.01
N THR A 77 7.80 5.22 7.43
CA THR A 77 7.11 4.36 8.38
C THR A 77 6.98 5.20 9.64
N THR A 78 5.86 5.93 9.78
CA THR A 78 5.26 6.05 11.11
C THR A 78 5.28 4.63 11.61
N GLN A 79 5.94 4.41 12.75
CA GLN A 79 6.11 3.12 13.42
C GLN A 79 4.92 2.22 13.16
N PRO A 80 5.06 0.88 13.16
CA PRO A 80 3.89 0.02 13.23
C PRO A 80 3.12 0.39 14.50
N GLN A 81 2.22 1.38 14.40
CA GLN A 81 0.96 1.37 15.06
C GLN A 81 0.43 0.04 14.61
N GLU A 82 0.54 -0.94 15.51
CA GLU A 82 -0.37 -2.06 15.56
C GLU A 82 -1.66 -1.51 15.00
N ARG A 83 -2.00 -1.95 13.77
CA ARG A 83 -3.35 -1.79 13.30
C ARG A 83 -4.12 -2.62 14.30
N SER A 84 -4.53 -2.00 15.40
CA SER A 84 -5.72 -2.33 16.12
C SER A 84 -6.79 -2.22 15.05
N ARG A 85 -6.96 -3.33 14.32
CA ARG A 85 -8.15 -3.62 13.56
C ARG A 85 -9.22 -3.73 14.64
N GLN A 86 -9.69 -2.58 15.13
CA GLN A 86 -10.98 -2.43 15.79
C GLN A 86 -12.10 -2.51 14.74
N GLY A 87 -11.84 -3.10 13.57
CA GLY A 87 -12.88 -3.78 12.82
C GLY A 87 -13.26 -5.01 13.64
N GLN A 88 -14.51 -5.04 14.11
CA GLN A 88 -15.08 -6.21 14.77
C GLN A 88 -14.66 -7.49 14.02
N PRO A 89 -14.26 -8.56 14.74
CA PRO A 89 -13.85 -9.80 14.10
C PRO A 89 -14.91 -10.23 13.08
N LYS A 90 -14.48 -10.51 11.84
CA LYS A 90 -15.40 -10.93 10.78
C LYS A 90 -16.19 -12.14 11.27
N ARG A 91 -17.53 -12.03 11.26
CA ARG A 91 -18.45 -13.07 11.72
C ARG A 91 -18.19 -14.37 10.94
N LYS A 92 -18.05 -15.47 11.66
CA LYS A 92 -17.82 -16.82 11.07
C LYS A 92 -19.10 -17.63 11.14
N ARG A 93 -19.23 -18.65 10.30
CA ARG A 93 -20.35 -19.59 10.38
C ARG A 93 -20.25 -20.43 11.66
N CYS A 94 -21.39 -20.72 12.29
CA CYS A 94 -21.45 -21.68 13.39
C CYS A 94 -21.03 -23.08 12.92
N GLN A 95 -20.13 -23.74 13.66
CA GLN A 95 -19.65 -25.08 13.31
C GLN A 95 -20.69 -26.19 13.51
N ILE A 96 -21.70 -25.97 14.36
CA ILE A 96 -22.69 -26.99 14.72
C ILE A 96 -23.92 -26.91 13.80
N CYS A 97 -24.22 -25.72 13.25
CA CYS A 97 -25.34 -25.57 12.33
C CYS A 97 -25.07 -26.31 11.00
N PRO A 98 -26.07 -27.03 10.44
CA PRO A 98 -25.96 -27.65 9.12
C PRO A 98 -25.68 -26.64 8.01
N SER A 99 -25.11 -27.16 6.89
CA SER A 99 -25.00 -26.56 5.55
C SER A 99 -25.81 -25.29 5.34
N ASP A 100 -27.11 -25.58 5.40
CA ASP A 100 -28.14 -24.88 4.67
C ASP A 100 -28.65 -23.67 5.44
N LYS A 101 -28.34 -23.59 6.74
CA LYS A 101 -28.73 -22.48 7.61
C LYS A 101 -27.74 -21.31 7.58
N ASP A 102 -26.51 -21.53 7.11
CA ASP A 102 -25.36 -20.58 7.07
C ASP A 102 -25.32 -19.51 8.18
N ARG A 103 -25.56 -19.91 9.43
CA ARG A 103 -25.73 -18.96 10.52
C ARG A 103 -24.39 -18.32 10.90
N LYS A 104 -24.21 -17.02 10.60
CA LYS A 104 -23.03 -16.24 10.97
C LYS A 104 -23.10 -15.75 12.41
N VAL A 105 -22.05 -16.00 13.19
CA VAL A 105 -21.96 -15.71 14.62
C VAL A 105 -20.69 -14.92 14.93
N ASN A 106 -20.77 -14.11 15.98
CA ASN A 106 -19.61 -13.41 16.54
C ASN A 106 -19.08 -14.10 17.80
N ASN A 107 -19.93 -14.88 18.48
CA ASN A 107 -19.58 -15.57 19.72
C ASN A 107 -18.76 -16.81 19.46
N ARG A 108 -17.88 -17.10 20.41
CA ARG A 108 -17.00 -18.27 20.41
C ARG A 108 -17.07 -18.97 21.76
N CYS A 109 -16.88 -20.28 21.77
CA CYS A 109 -16.78 -21.03 23.01
C CYS A 109 -15.54 -20.59 23.80
N GLY A 110 -15.69 -20.26 25.09
CA GLY A 110 -14.57 -19.86 25.94
C GLY A 110 -13.51 -20.96 26.15
N LYS A 111 -13.88 -22.23 25.99
CA LYS A 111 -12.95 -23.37 26.16
C LYS A 111 -12.21 -23.74 24.87
N CYS A 112 -12.92 -23.86 23.75
CA CYS A 112 -12.35 -24.35 22.48
C CYS A 112 -12.25 -23.30 21.36
N ASN A 113 -12.67 -22.05 21.62
CA ASN A 113 -12.59 -20.92 20.68
C ASN A 113 -13.32 -21.12 19.33
N VAL A 114 -14.22 -22.09 19.26
CA VAL A 114 -15.04 -22.43 18.09
C VAL A 114 -16.22 -21.46 17.97
N PRO A 115 -16.58 -20.97 16.76
CA PRO A 115 -17.75 -20.13 16.55
C PRO A 115 -19.05 -20.93 16.72
N VAL A 116 -19.91 -20.47 17.64
CA VAL A 116 -21.17 -21.15 18.00
C VAL A 116 -22.32 -20.14 18.09
N CYS A 117 -23.52 -20.53 17.63
CA CYS A 117 -24.71 -19.68 17.74
C CYS A 117 -25.40 -19.82 19.11
N ASN A 118 -26.30 -18.89 19.41
CA ASN A 118 -26.99 -18.86 20.70
C ASN A 118 -27.74 -20.18 21.01
N ASP A 119 -28.34 -20.83 20.02
CA ASP A 119 -29.04 -22.12 20.19
C ASP A 119 -28.11 -23.26 20.67
N TYR A 120 -26.82 -23.18 20.36
CA TYR A 120 -25.82 -24.20 20.71
C TYR A 120 -24.81 -23.68 21.74
N SER A 121 -25.04 -22.50 22.33
CA SER A 121 -24.17 -21.93 23.36
C SER A 121 -24.95 -21.80 24.66
N GLN A 122 -24.41 -22.35 25.75
CA GLN A 122 -24.94 -22.13 27.09
C GLN A 122 -24.08 -21.11 27.83
N LYS A 123 -24.71 -20.13 28.48
CA LYS A 123 -24.03 -19.20 29.37
C LYS A 123 -23.80 -19.90 30.70
N GLN A 124 -22.54 -20.04 31.13
CA GLN A 124 -22.23 -20.54 32.46
C GLN A 124 -22.29 -19.37 33.45
N VAL A 125 -23.12 -19.49 34.48
CA VAL A 125 -23.13 -18.55 35.60
C VAL A 125 -21.99 -18.95 36.55
N VAL A 126 -21.06 -18.04 36.79
CA VAL A 126 -19.89 -18.25 37.65
C VAL A 126 -19.89 -17.14 38.70
N CYS A 127 -19.71 -17.48 39.98
CA CYS A 127 -19.61 -16.46 41.03
C CYS A 127 -18.28 -15.70 40.91
N LEU A 128 -18.21 -14.50 41.49
CA LEU A 128 -17.02 -13.64 41.37
C LEU A 128 -15.73 -14.30 41.88
N ASN A 129 -15.83 -15.23 42.84
CA ASN A 129 -14.69 -15.97 43.39
C ASN A 129 -14.18 -17.11 42.49
N CYS A 130 -14.94 -17.53 41.47
CA CYS A 130 -14.60 -18.65 40.58
C CYS A 130 -14.17 -18.19 39.17
N ILE A 131 -14.06 -16.88 38.93
CA ILE A 131 -13.67 -16.29 37.64
C ILE A 131 -12.16 -15.96 37.58
N GLN A 132 -11.47 -15.97 38.73
CA GLN A 132 -10.01 -15.81 38.84
C GLN A 132 -9.26 -17.07 38.41
#